data_AF-A0A1K2FBU8-F1
#
_entry.id   AF-A0A1K2FBU8-F1
#
_cell.length_a   1.000
_cell.length_b   1.000
_cell.length_c   1.000
_cell.angle_alpha   90.00
_cell.angle_beta   90.00
_cell.angle_gamma   90.00
#
_symmetry.space_group_name_H-M   'P 1'
#
loop_
_entity.id
_entity.type
_entity.pdbx_description
1 polymer ?
#
loop_
_entity_poly.entity_id
_entity_poly.type
_entity_poly.pdbx_seq_one_letter_code
_entity_poly.pdbx_strand_id
1 'polypeptide(L)' 'MGAVPPVSFSSELVLVADADFLSAHEEIAFNAGDLDRSIVMAVKDYVRVADPVVASPTADR' A
#
# COMPACT_ATOMS: atom_id res chain seq x y z
N MET A 1 11.96 -12.03 -5.44
CA MET A 1 10.57 -11.52 -5.57
C MET A 1 9.91 -11.62 -4.20
N GLY A 2 9.16 -10.62 -3.77
CA GLY A 2 8.49 -10.62 -2.45
C GLY A 2 8.94 -9.53 -1.46
N ALA A 3 9.94 -8.72 -1.84
CA ALA A 3 10.48 -7.67 -0.98
C ALA A 3 10.19 -6.24 -1.45
N VAL A 4 9.24 -6.06 -2.37
CA VAL A 4 8.93 -4.73 -2.92
C VAL A 4 7.96 -4.02 -1.97
N PRO A 5 8.31 -2.87 -1.39
CA PRO A 5 7.39 -2.10 -0.57
C PRO A 5 6.29 -1.48 -1.43
N PRO A 6 5.05 -1.34 -0.92
CA PRO A 6 3.94 -0.72 -1.64
C PRO A 6 4.04 0.81 -1.57
N VAL A 7 5.13 1.39 -2.05
CA VAL A 7 5.31 2.85 -2.18
C VAL A 7 5.89 3.16 -3.55
N SER A 8 5.57 4.33 -4.08
CA SER A 8 6.18 4.82 -5.31
C SER A 8 6.95 6.11 -5.03
N PHE A 9 8.15 6.21 -5.62
CA PHE A 9 8.97 7.43 -5.61
C PHE A 9 9.14 8.03 -7.00
N SER A 10 8.50 7.43 -8.02
CA SER A 10 8.58 7.87 -9.42
C SER A 10 7.21 8.28 -9.92
N SER A 11 7.15 9.42 -10.62
CA SER A 11 5.94 9.88 -11.30
C SER A 11 5.50 8.97 -12.44
N GLU A 12 6.38 8.08 -12.91
CA GLU A 12 6.07 7.12 -13.98
C GLU A 12 5.38 5.85 -13.45
N LEU A 13 5.33 5.67 -12.12
CA LEU A 13 4.71 4.53 -11.47
C LEU A 13 3.61 5.00 -10.52
N VAL A 14 2.36 4.87 -10.96
CA VAL A 14 1.19 5.25 -10.16
C VAL A 14 0.92 4.18 -9.10
N LEU A 15 0.89 4.59 -7.84
CA LEU A 15 0.46 3.74 -6.73
C LEU A 15 -1.07 3.79 -6.64
N VAL A 16 -1.72 2.63 -6.70
CA VAL A 16 -3.16 2.47 -6.55
C VAL A 16 -3.44 1.62 -5.31
N ALA A 17 -4.38 2.05 -4.47
CA ALA A 17 -4.81 1.33 -3.27
C ALA A 17 -6.31 1.03 -3.30
N ASP A 18 -6.69 -0.15 -2.81
CA ASP A 18 -8.08 -0.59 -2.73
C ASP A 18 -8.83 0.13 -1.59
N ALA A 19 -9.93 0.82 -1.94
CA ALA A 19 -10.77 1.54 -0.99
C ALA A 19 -11.34 0.64 0.13
N ASP A 20 -11.70 -0.60 -0.21
CA ASP A 20 -12.30 -1.54 0.76
C ASP A 20 -11.24 -2.00 1.76
N PHE A 21 -10.01 -2.24 1.29
CA PHE A 21 -8.88 -2.55 2.17
C PHE A 21 -8.58 -1.40 3.13
N LEU A 22 -8.50 -0.17 2.61
CA LEU A 22 -8.16 1.01 3.40
C LEU A 22 -9.19 1.33 4.48
N SER A 23 -10.46 1.01 4.25
CA SER A 23 -11.54 1.26 5.21
C SER A 23 -11.72 0.12 6.24
N ALA A 24 -11.35 -1.10 5.87
CA ALA A 24 -11.55 -2.28 6.73
C ALA A 24 -10.45 -2.51 7.77
N HIS A 25 -9.30 -1.84 7.67
CA HIS A 25 -8.12 -2.11 8.51
C HIS A 25 -7.58 -0.85 9.18
N GLU A 26 -7.18 -0.97 10.43
CA GLU A 26 -6.52 0.12 11.17
C GLU A 26 -5.00 0.16 10.91
N GLU A 27 -4.39 -0.99 10.58
CA GLU A 27 -2.97 -1.16 10.31
C GLU A 27 -2.71 -1.95 9.03
N ILE A 28 -1.58 -1.64 8.38
CA ILE A 28 -1.03 -2.39 7.25
C ILE A 28 0.36 -2.90 7.62
N ALA A 29 0.63 -4.16 7.28
CA ALA A 29 1.95 -4.76 7.34
C ALA A 29 2.47 -5.02 5.92
N PHE A 30 3.68 -4.57 5.62
CA PHE A 30 4.31 -4.80 4.31
C PHE A 30 5.82 -4.97 4.42
N ASN A 31 6.44 -5.46 3.36
CA ASN A 31 7.87 -5.71 3.34
C ASN A 31 8.70 -4.41 3.38
N ALA A 32 9.79 -4.40 4.15
CA ALA A 32 10.64 -3.23 4.34
C ALA A 32 11.77 -3.08 3.29
N GLY A 33 11.64 -3.67 2.10
CA GLY A 33 12.69 -3.70 1.08
C GLY A 33 13.62 -4.92 1.16
N ASP A 34 13.39 -5.79 2.16
CA ASP A 34 14.14 -7.02 2.42
C ASP A 34 13.21 -8.08 3.00
N LEU A 35 13.38 -9.35 2.62
CA LEU A 35 12.46 -10.46 2.96
C LEU A 35 12.34 -10.73 4.46
N ASP A 36 13.36 -10.35 5.24
CA ASP A 36 13.45 -10.67 6.65
C ASP A 36 12.83 -9.60 7.57
N ARG A 37 12.30 -8.51 7.00
CA ARG A 37 11.72 -7.41 7.79
C ARG A 37 10.43 -6.86 7.20
N SER A 38 9.54 -6.47 8.10
CA SER A 38 8.27 -5.84 7.80
C SER A 38 8.15 -4.50 8.51
N ILE A 39 7.41 -3.60 7.90
CA ILE A 39 6.90 -2.37 8.52
C ILE A 39 5.44 -2.63 8.85
N VAL A 40 5.04 -2.31 10.09
CA VAL A 40 3.63 -2.21 10.50
C VAL A 40 3.34 -0.74 10.75
N MET A 41 2.27 -0.23 10.15
CA MET A 41 1.92 1.19 10.19
C MET A 41 0.41 1.36 10.19
N ALA A 42 -0.09 2.41 10.86
CA ALA A 42 -1.49 2.77 10.79
C ALA A 42 -1.88 3.10 9.33
N VAL A 43 -3.02 2.59 8.86
CA VAL A 43 -3.45 2.79 7.46
C VAL A 43 -3.59 4.28 7.11
N LYS A 44 -4.11 5.07 8.04
CA LYS A 44 -4.18 6.54 7.92
C LYS A 44 -2.82 7.21 7.68
N ASP A 45 -1.76 6.71 8.31
CA ASP A 45 -0.41 7.23 8.09
C ASP A 45 0.18 6.74 6.77
N TYR A 46 -0.08 5.49 6.41
CA TYR A 46 0.30 4.96 5.11
C TYR A 46 -0.32 5.76 3.97
N VAL A 47 -1.64 6.03 4.01
CA VAL A 47 -2.32 6.86 2.98
C VAL A 47 -1.71 8.24 2.89
N ARG A 48 -1.43 8.87 4.04
CA ARG A 48 -0.81 10.20 4.10
C ARG A 48 0.60 10.24 3.51
N VAL A 49 1.40 9.19 3.69
CA VAL A 49 2.80 9.14 3.25
C VAL A 49 2.94 8.65 1.81
N ALA A 50 2.17 7.61 1.45
CA ALA A 50 2.26 6.96 0.16
C ALA A 50 1.40 7.66 -0.91
N ASP A 51 0.43 8.49 -0.49
CA ASP A 51 -0.48 9.27 -1.34
C ASP A 51 -1.01 8.48 -2.57
N PRO A 52 -1.63 7.30 -2.35
CA PRO A 52 -2.07 6.47 -3.45
C PRO A 52 -3.33 7.05 -4.12
N VAL A 53 -3.52 6.71 -5.39
CA VAL A 53 -4.84 6.80 -6.02
C VAL A 53 -5.74 5.73 -5.39
N VAL A 54 -6.82 6.16 -4.75
CA VAL A 54 -7.80 5.24 -4.16
C VAL A 54 -8.81 4.83 -5.23
N ALA A 55 -8.94 3.53 -5.45
CA ALA A 55 -9.89 2.95 -6.41
C ALA A 55 -10.42 1.62 -5.89
N SER A 56 -11.40 1.04 -6.58
CA SER A 56 -11.77 -0.37 -6.44
C SER A 56 -11.14 -1.14 -7.61
N PRO A 57 -9.86 -1.56 -7.50
CA PRO A 57 -9.15 -2.22 -8.61
C PRO A 57 -9.74 -3.58 -8.95
N THR A 58 -10.47 -4.19 -8.00
CA THR A 58 -11.19 -5.44 -8.19
C THR A 58 -12.52 -5.16 -8.88
N ALA A 59 -12.52 -5.02 -10.20
CA ALA A 59 -13.75 -5.12 -10.98
C ALA A 59 -14.25 -6.58 -10.93
N ASP A 60 -15.55 -6.77 -10.67
CA ASP A 60 -16.22 -8.09 -10.71
C ASP A 60 -15.71 -8.93 -11.89
N ARG A 61 -15.07 -10.07 -11.57
CA ARG A 61 -14.82 -11.17 -12.49
C ARG A 61 -15.71 -12.34 -12.13
#